data_AF-A0A7G8BFN4-F1
#
_entry.id   AF-A0A7G8BFN4-F1
#
_cell.length_a   1.000
_cell.length_b   1.000
_cell.length_c   1.000
_cell.angle_alpha   90.00
_cell.angle_beta   90.00
_cell.angle_gamma   90.00
#
_symmetry.space_group_name_H-M   'P 1'
#
loop_
_entity.id
_entity.type
_entity.pdbx_description
1 polymer ?
#
loop_
_entity_poly.entity_id
_entity_poly.type
_entity_poly.pdbx_seq_one_letter_code
_entity_poly.pdbx_strand_id
1 'polypeptide(L)'
;MRKTISAAALAGLLLLTMEFLHANAAPVSNEDGGTVVIVFKDGHQQSIPVSIIAAMEFKSGSGVVTPMAIPVPLVPSKRHFVGKWLVGKGNGDSFYITLEENGEAAKSFGAAHGTWTYVDGEARITWDDGWHDAIRKAGSKYEKFAYAPGKSFSDDPANVTEARSLNPQPI
;
A
#
# COMPACT_ATOMS: atom_id res chain seq x y z
N MET A 1 -61.52 -11.98 58.04
CA MET A 1 -60.10 -12.22 57.65
C MET A 1 -59.43 -10.88 57.33
N ARG A 2 -58.15 -10.72 57.71
CA ARG A 2 -57.11 -9.75 57.23
C ARG A 2 -57.59 -8.34 56.73
N LYS A 3 -57.41 -7.24 57.49
CA LYS A 3 -56.18 -6.38 57.65
C LYS A 3 -55.80 -5.60 56.37
N THR A 4 -56.02 -4.27 56.25
CA THR A 4 -55.12 -3.10 56.60
C THR A 4 -53.80 -3.06 55.81
N ILE A 5 -53.25 -1.95 55.25
CA ILE A 5 -53.11 -0.50 55.61
C ILE A 5 -53.12 0.36 54.29
N SER A 6 -53.79 1.52 54.13
CA SER A 6 -53.44 2.96 54.36
C SER A 6 -52.20 3.58 53.65
N ALA A 7 -52.25 4.92 53.48
CA ALA A 7 -51.19 5.90 53.15
C ALA A 7 -50.56 5.92 51.72
N ALA A 8 -50.80 7.05 51.04
CA ALA A 8 -49.95 7.58 49.96
C ALA A 8 -49.01 8.67 50.51
N ALA A 9 -48.11 9.20 49.64
CA ALA A 9 -47.02 10.14 49.92
C ALA A 9 -45.74 9.47 50.52
N LEU A 10 -44.50 9.89 50.22
CA LEU A 10 -44.02 11.01 49.38
C LEU A 10 -42.60 10.71 48.83
N ALA A 11 -42.17 11.47 47.83
CA ALA A 11 -40.77 11.86 47.55
C ALA A 11 -39.69 10.77 47.36
N GLY A 12 -39.37 10.53 46.09
CA GLY A 12 -38.10 11.04 45.53
C GLY A 12 -36.77 10.54 46.09
N LEU A 13 -36.18 9.56 45.40
CA LEU A 13 -34.73 9.54 45.19
C LEU A 13 -34.46 9.19 43.71
N LEU A 14 -33.97 10.18 42.96
CA LEU A 14 -33.65 10.04 41.54
C LEU A 14 -32.34 9.24 41.40
N LEU A 15 -32.43 7.94 41.10
CA LEU A 15 -31.25 7.20 40.65
C LEU A 15 -30.85 7.71 39.27
N LEU A 16 -29.69 8.37 39.18
CA LEU A 16 -28.99 8.56 37.92
C LEU A 16 -28.49 7.18 37.44
N THR A 17 -29.32 6.48 36.66
CA THR A 17 -28.85 5.38 35.84
C THR A 17 -27.92 5.93 34.77
N MET A 18 -26.65 5.53 34.83
CA MET A 18 -25.68 5.86 33.78
C MET A 18 -26.15 5.24 32.46
N GLU A 19 -26.78 6.03 31.61
CA GLU A 19 -26.89 5.70 30.20
C GLU A 19 -25.49 5.79 29.60
N PHE A 20 -24.79 4.65 29.63
CA PHE A 20 -23.71 4.40 28.70
C PHE A 20 -24.29 4.56 27.30
N LEU A 21 -24.09 5.74 26.72
CA LEU A 21 -24.24 5.99 25.29
C LEU A 21 -23.48 4.87 24.60
N HIS A 22 -24.24 3.92 24.03
CA HIS A 22 -23.68 2.78 23.37
C HIS A 22 -22.77 3.32 22.28
N ALA A 23 -21.50 2.89 22.29
CA ALA A 23 -20.66 3.03 21.14
C ALA A 23 -21.43 2.40 19.97
N ASN A 24 -21.94 3.24 19.08
CA ASN A 24 -22.67 2.78 17.92
C ASN A 24 -21.63 2.17 16.99
N ALA A 25 -21.32 0.90 17.24
CA ALA A 25 -20.41 0.11 16.44
C ALA A 25 -21.04 0.01 15.05
N ALA A 26 -20.65 0.92 14.17
CA ALA A 26 -20.96 0.86 12.77
C ALA A 26 -20.61 -0.56 12.27
N PRO A 27 -21.45 -1.16 11.42
CA PRO A 27 -21.25 -2.54 11.01
C PRO A 27 -19.85 -2.71 10.45
N VAL A 28 -19.12 -3.70 10.98
CA VAL A 28 -17.85 -4.15 10.41
C VAL A 28 -18.11 -4.72 9.03
N SER A 29 -18.06 -3.84 8.03
CA SER A 29 -17.98 -4.20 6.64
C SER A 29 -16.59 -4.79 6.40
N ASN A 30 -16.54 -6.11 6.22
CA ASN A 30 -15.34 -6.80 5.74
C ASN A 30 -15.09 -6.41 4.28
N GLU A 31 -14.59 -5.21 4.07
CA GLU A 31 -14.11 -4.75 2.77
C GLU A 31 -12.59 -4.93 2.74
N ASP A 32 -12.12 -5.77 1.83
CA ASP A 32 -10.72 -6.19 1.68
C ASP A 32 -9.84 -5.08 1.04
N GLY A 33 -10.25 -3.82 1.25
CA GLY A 33 -9.58 -2.60 0.83
C GLY A 33 -9.25 -1.77 2.07
N GLY A 34 -7.99 -1.34 2.19
CA GLY A 34 -7.51 -0.63 3.38
C GLY A 34 -8.21 0.72 3.65
N THR A 35 -7.82 1.35 4.75
CA THR A 35 -8.29 2.69 5.14
C THR A 35 -7.18 3.73 4.96
N VAL A 36 -7.57 4.93 4.51
CA VAL A 36 -6.74 6.14 4.58
C VAL A 36 -6.95 6.79 5.94
N VAL A 37 -5.87 7.07 6.67
CA VAL A 37 -5.92 7.78 7.96
C VAL A 37 -5.30 9.17 7.81
N ILE A 38 -6.07 10.21 8.11
CA ILE A 38 -5.64 11.61 8.12
C ILE A 38 -5.43 12.02 9.58
N VAL A 39 -4.20 12.39 9.94
CA VAL A 39 -3.87 12.93 11.27
C VAL A 39 -3.79 14.45 11.18
N PHE A 40 -4.60 15.13 11.98
CA PHE A 40 -4.69 16.59 12.04
C PHE A 40 -3.67 17.15 13.05
N LYS A 41 -3.31 18.44 12.92
CA LYS A 41 -2.29 19.09 13.77
C LYS A 41 -2.70 19.25 15.23
N ASP A 42 -3.99 19.15 15.52
CA ASP A 42 -4.57 19.12 16.87
C ASP A 42 -4.56 17.71 17.51
N GLY A 43 -4.07 16.69 16.77
CA GLY A 43 -4.05 15.30 17.20
C GLY A 43 -5.31 14.50 16.86
N HIS A 44 -6.34 15.12 16.28
CA HIS A 44 -7.51 14.41 15.76
C HIS A 44 -7.10 13.45 14.62
N GLN A 45 -7.86 12.36 14.43
CA GLN A 45 -7.64 11.42 13.34
C GLN A 45 -8.96 11.07 12.66
N GLN A 46 -8.95 11.04 11.32
CA GLN A 46 -10.09 10.63 10.51
C GLN A 46 -9.68 9.45 9.61
N SER A 47 -10.42 8.35 9.72
CA SER A 47 -10.26 7.15 8.89
C SER A 47 -11.32 7.10 7.79
N ILE A 48 -10.91 6.83 6.55
CA ILE A 48 -11.78 6.77 5.37
C ILE A 48 -11.53 5.43 4.65
N PRO A 49 -12.55 4.57 4.43
CA PRO A 49 -12.40 3.36 3.62
C PRO A 49 -12.00 3.69 2.18
N VAL A 50 -11.04 2.96 1.60
CA VAL A 50 -10.59 3.22 0.21
C VAL A 50 -11.71 2.99 -0.82
N SER A 51 -12.64 2.07 -0.54
CA SER A 51 -13.78 1.74 -1.42
C SER A 51 -14.71 2.91 -1.74
N ILE A 52 -14.76 3.93 -0.89
CA ILE A 52 -15.63 5.10 -1.07
C ILE A 52 -14.89 6.34 -1.62
N ILE A 53 -13.58 6.25 -1.86
CA ILE A 53 -12.76 7.39 -2.32
C ILE A 53 -12.72 7.41 -3.85
N ALA A 54 -13.44 8.34 -4.47
CA ALA A 54 -13.39 8.56 -5.92
C ALA A 54 -12.12 9.31 -6.38
N ALA A 55 -11.64 10.26 -5.58
CA ALA A 55 -10.43 11.04 -5.83
C ALA A 55 -9.88 11.66 -4.53
N MET A 56 -8.61 12.05 -4.54
CA MET A 56 -8.00 12.90 -3.50
C MET A 56 -7.27 14.07 -4.18
N GLU A 57 -7.66 15.29 -3.85
CA GLU A 57 -7.05 16.52 -4.38
C GLU A 57 -6.39 17.33 -3.27
N PHE A 58 -5.21 17.88 -3.54
CA PHE A 58 -4.47 18.71 -2.59
C PHE A 58 -4.11 20.04 -3.25
N LYS A 59 -4.64 21.14 -2.71
CA LYS A 59 -4.35 22.48 -3.23
C LYS A 59 -3.13 23.07 -2.53
N SER A 60 -2.01 23.15 -3.25
CA SER A 60 -0.83 23.90 -2.81
C SER A 60 -1.17 25.39 -2.63
N GLY A 61 -0.60 26.03 -1.61
CA GLY A 61 -0.90 27.43 -1.24
C GLY A 61 -0.61 28.50 -2.31
N SER A 62 0.03 28.13 -3.42
CA SER A 62 0.28 28.99 -4.60
C SER A 62 -0.88 29.01 -5.61
N GLY A 63 -1.98 28.29 -5.35
CA GLY A 63 -3.10 28.16 -6.30
C GLY A 63 -2.83 27.25 -7.50
N VAL A 64 -1.57 26.87 -7.73
CA VAL A 64 -1.17 25.80 -8.64
C VAL A 64 -1.62 24.46 -8.06
N VAL A 65 -2.56 23.80 -8.74
CA VAL A 65 -2.81 22.37 -8.60
C VAL A 65 -1.66 21.59 -9.23
N THR A 66 -0.54 21.51 -8.51
CA THR A 66 0.35 20.37 -8.69
C THR A 66 -0.45 19.13 -8.31
N PRO A 67 -0.57 18.09 -9.15
CA PRO A 67 -1.03 16.80 -8.68
C PRO A 67 -0.01 16.36 -7.62
N MET A 68 -0.39 16.47 -6.35
CA MET A 68 0.47 15.97 -5.29
C MET A 68 0.63 14.48 -5.51
N ALA A 69 1.89 14.05 -5.66
CA ALA A 69 2.22 12.64 -5.67
C ALA A 69 1.50 11.97 -4.49
N ILE A 70 0.84 10.85 -4.79
CA ILE A 70 0.08 10.04 -3.84
C ILE A 70 0.86 9.95 -2.53
N PRO A 71 0.22 10.13 -1.35
CA PRO A 71 0.93 10.13 -0.09
C PRO A 71 1.87 8.92 0.01
N VAL A 72 3.07 9.19 0.53
CA VAL A 72 4.26 8.34 0.45
C VAL A 72 4.10 6.90 1.01
N PRO A 73 3.08 6.50 1.81
CA PRO A 73 2.93 5.08 2.19
C PRO A 73 2.52 4.12 1.06
N LEU A 74 1.94 4.59 -0.05
CA LEU A 74 1.45 3.65 -1.09
C LEU A 74 2.56 3.15 -2.01
N VAL A 75 3.63 3.94 -2.14
CA VAL A 75 4.74 3.72 -3.07
C VAL A 75 5.93 3.11 -2.31
N PRO A 76 6.42 1.91 -2.69
CA PRO A 76 7.54 1.27 -2.00
C PRO A 76 8.83 2.09 -2.13
N SER A 77 9.55 2.28 -1.02
CA SER A 77 10.82 3.03 -1.03
C SER A 77 11.93 2.29 -1.80
N LYS A 78 12.98 2.99 -2.26
CA LYS A 78 14.15 2.37 -2.93
C LYS A 78 14.65 1.13 -2.18
N ARG A 79 14.76 1.19 -0.84
CA ARG A 79 15.25 0.08 -0.01
C ARG A 79 14.35 -1.15 -0.03
N HIS A 80 13.07 -1.02 -0.33
CA HIS A 80 12.16 -2.18 -0.48
C HIS A 80 12.56 -3.07 -1.67
N PHE A 81 13.22 -2.50 -2.68
CA PHE A 81 13.67 -3.25 -3.86
C PHE A 81 15.04 -3.91 -3.70
N VAL A 82 15.85 -3.47 -2.72
CA VAL A 82 17.19 -4.04 -2.48
C VAL A 82 17.08 -5.51 -2.07
N GLY A 83 17.91 -6.35 -2.67
CA GLY A 83 18.00 -7.78 -2.39
C GLY A 83 17.59 -8.67 -3.56
N LYS A 84 17.25 -9.92 -3.25
CA LYS A 84 17.03 -10.98 -4.24
C LYS A 84 15.54 -11.18 -4.53
N TRP A 85 15.20 -11.24 -5.81
CA TRP A 85 13.86 -11.43 -6.35
C TRP A 85 13.80 -12.68 -7.22
N LEU A 86 12.77 -13.51 -7.02
CA LEU A 86 12.37 -14.56 -7.97
C LEU A 86 11.43 -13.93 -9.00
N VAL A 87 11.72 -14.12 -10.28
CA VAL A 87 10.95 -13.54 -11.38
C VAL A 87 10.75 -14.56 -12.51
N GLY A 88 9.64 -14.45 -13.24
CA GLY A 88 9.39 -15.27 -14.43
C GLY A 88 10.19 -14.81 -15.64
N LYS A 89 10.47 -15.75 -16.55
CA LYS A 89 11.11 -15.51 -17.87
C LYS A 89 10.10 -15.33 -19.02
N GLY A 90 8.81 -15.53 -18.76
CA GLY A 90 7.72 -15.44 -19.74
C GLY A 90 7.42 -16.74 -20.50
N ASN A 91 8.26 -17.77 -20.37
CA ASN A 91 8.07 -19.11 -20.96
C ASN A 91 7.66 -20.19 -19.93
N GLY A 92 7.34 -19.79 -18.70
CA GLY A 92 7.07 -20.70 -17.57
C GLY A 92 8.27 -20.93 -16.64
N ASP A 93 9.50 -20.72 -17.12
CA ASP A 93 10.69 -20.75 -16.25
C ASP A 93 10.76 -19.52 -15.36
N SER A 94 11.52 -19.63 -14.26
CA SER A 94 11.88 -18.51 -13.38
C SER A 94 13.39 -18.36 -13.26
N PHE A 95 13.85 -17.15 -12.96
CA PHE A 95 15.24 -16.82 -12.67
C PHE A 95 15.31 -15.82 -11.50
N TYR A 96 16.53 -15.52 -11.04
CA TYR A 96 16.74 -14.56 -9.97
C TYR A 96 17.30 -13.24 -10.51
N ILE A 97 16.82 -12.14 -9.95
CA ILE A 97 17.41 -10.81 -10.04
C ILE A 97 17.88 -10.42 -8.63
N THR A 98 19.10 -9.90 -8.49
CA THR A 98 19.59 -9.26 -7.27
C THR A 98 19.80 -7.78 -7.53
N LEU A 99 19.27 -6.92 -6.66
CA LEU A 99 19.41 -5.47 -6.72
C LEU A 99 20.22 -4.99 -5.52
N GLU A 100 21.43 -4.48 -5.74
CA GLU A 100 22.34 -4.04 -4.68
C GLU A 100 22.10 -2.57 -4.31
N GLU A 101 22.37 -2.17 -3.06
CA GLU A 101 22.06 -0.81 -2.59
C GLU A 101 22.83 0.29 -3.36
N ASN A 102 24.02 -0.05 -3.86
CA ASN A 102 24.89 0.80 -4.69
C ASN A 102 24.31 1.11 -6.09
N GLY A 103 23.29 0.39 -6.56
CA GLY A 103 22.71 0.53 -7.90
C GLY A 103 23.19 -0.52 -8.92
N GLU A 104 24.01 -1.50 -8.53
CA GLU A 104 24.34 -2.65 -9.36
C GLU A 104 23.20 -3.68 -9.36
N ALA A 105 23.01 -4.35 -10.48
CA ALA A 105 22.03 -5.42 -10.65
C ALA A 105 22.71 -6.68 -11.22
N ALA A 106 22.29 -7.84 -10.75
CA ALA A 106 22.74 -9.13 -11.27
C ALA A 106 21.55 -10.03 -11.61
N LYS A 107 21.67 -10.85 -12.65
CA LYS A 107 20.66 -11.88 -12.98
C LYS A 107 21.29 -13.26 -13.15
N SER A 108 20.57 -14.30 -12.74
CA SER A 108 21.03 -15.70 -12.82
C SER A 108 20.89 -16.34 -14.22
N PHE A 109 20.60 -15.54 -15.25
CA PHE A 109 20.40 -16.00 -16.64
C PHE A 109 20.63 -14.83 -17.63
N GLY A 110 21.32 -15.07 -18.75
CA GLY A 110 21.65 -14.03 -19.74
C GLY A 110 22.92 -13.25 -19.36
N ALA A 111 22.98 -11.95 -19.68
CA ALA A 111 24.06 -11.10 -19.17
C ALA A 111 24.04 -11.08 -17.63
N ALA A 112 25.14 -11.46 -16.97
CA ALA A 112 25.16 -11.59 -15.52
C ALA A 112 25.01 -10.25 -14.76
N HIS A 113 25.26 -9.12 -15.44
CA HIS A 113 25.41 -7.79 -14.85
C HIS A 113 24.54 -6.74 -15.55
N GLY A 114 24.20 -5.71 -14.79
CA GLY A 114 23.50 -4.50 -15.22
C GLY A 114 23.48 -3.48 -14.08
N THR A 115 22.68 -2.43 -14.24
CA THR A 115 22.47 -1.38 -13.21
C THR A 115 20.98 -1.14 -13.00
N TRP A 116 20.61 -0.59 -11.84
CA TRP A 116 19.23 -0.23 -11.55
C TRP A 116 19.09 1.12 -10.86
N THR A 117 17.94 1.74 -11.08
CA THR A 117 17.54 3.01 -10.48
C THR A 117 16.13 2.89 -9.92
N TYR A 118 15.82 3.70 -8.91
CA TYR A 118 14.47 3.83 -8.39
C TYR A 118 13.80 5.06 -9.00
N VAL A 119 12.68 4.86 -9.69
CA VAL A 119 11.91 5.92 -10.37
C VAL A 119 10.43 5.68 -10.13
N ASP A 120 9.73 6.68 -9.59
CA ASP A 120 8.26 6.72 -9.43
C ASP A 120 7.60 5.50 -8.74
N GLY A 121 8.35 4.75 -7.92
CA GLY A 121 7.86 3.53 -7.26
C GLY A 121 8.27 2.22 -7.89
N GLU A 122 9.13 2.26 -8.90
CA GLU A 122 9.61 1.10 -9.65
C GLU A 122 11.14 0.98 -9.52
N ALA A 123 11.65 -0.25 -9.44
CA ALA A 123 13.05 -0.52 -9.70
C ALA A 123 13.23 -0.77 -11.20
N ARG A 124 13.84 0.20 -11.90
CA ARG A 124 14.13 0.16 -13.34
C ARG A 124 15.56 -0.30 -13.56
N ILE A 125 15.71 -1.42 -14.25
CA ILE A 125 16.95 -2.17 -14.43
C ILE A 125 17.34 -2.12 -15.91
N THR A 126 18.61 -1.85 -16.19
CA THR A 126 19.22 -1.90 -17.51
C THR A 126 20.33 -2.94 -17.49
N TRP A 127 20.22 -3.93 -18.37
CA TRP A 127 21.18 -5.02 -18.50
C TRP A 127 22.21 -4.73 -19.60
N ASP A 128 23.41 -5.30 -19.46
CA ASP A 128 24.50 -5.11 -20.43
C ASP A 128 24.21 -5.76 -21.81
N ASP A 129 23.22 -6.66 -21.89
CA ASP A 129 22.67 -7.21 -23.14
C ASP A 129 21.62 -6.29 -23.82
N GLY A 130 21.43 -5.08 -23.29
CA GLY A 130 20.50 -4.07 -23.82
C GLY A 130 19.04 -4.31 -23.44
N TRP A 131 18.70 -5.40 -22.75
CA TRP A 131 17.36 -5.57 -22.19
C TRP A 131 17.14 -4.61 -21.01
N HIS A 132 15.88 -4.24 -20.80
CA HIS A 132 15.47 -3.57 -19.57
C HIS A 132 14.42 -4.41 -18.84
N ASP A 133 14.44 -4.38 -17.51
CA ASP A 133 13.39 -4.95 -16.66
C ASP A 133 12.92 -3.88 -15.66
N ALA A 134 11.61 -3.77 -15.41
CA ALA A 134 11.08 -2.98 -14.31
C ALA A 134 10.35 -3.88 -13.30
N ILE A 135 10.74 -3.83 -12.02
CA ILE A 135 9.97 -4.44 -10.93
C ILE A 135 9.09 -3.34 -10.33
N ARG A 136 7.76 -3.53 -10.41
CA ARG A 136 6.78 -2.56 -9.92
C ARG A 136 5.66 -3.21 -9.13
N LYS A 137 5.01 -2.42 -8.28
CA LYS A 137 3.84 -2.86 -7.51
C LYS A 137 2.59 -2.85 -8.40
N ALA A 138 1.88 -3.97 -8.45
CA ALA A 138 0.66 -4.17 -9.22
C ALA A 138 -0.45 -4.63 -8.26
N GLY A 139 -1.20 -3.67 -7.70
CA GLY A 139 -2.16 -3.93 -6.63
C GLY A 139 -1.46 -4.41 -5.35
N SER A 140 -1.80 -5.61 -4.88
CA SER A 140 -1.21 -6.24 -3.68
C SER A 140 0.09 -7.01 -3.94
N LYS A 141 0.46 -7.26 -5.20
CA LYS A 141 1.64 -8.04 -5.60
C LYS A 141 2.70 -7.18 -6.30
N TYR A 142 3.84 -7.79 -6.61
CA TYR A 142 4.85 -7.22 -7.51
C TYR A 142 4.91 -8.01 -8.81
N GLU A 143 5.26 -7.31 -9.88
CA GLU A 143 5.41 -7.86 -11.22
C GLU A 143 6.67 -7.30 -11.89
N LYS A 144 7.31 -8.13 -12.71
CA LYS A 144 8.43 -7.77 -13.58
C LYS A 144 7.89 -7.51 -15.00
N PHE A 145 8.28 -6.38 -15.57
CA PHE A 145 7.99 -5.96 -16.94
C PHE A 145 9.29 -6.00 -17.74
N ALA A 146 9.38 -6.87 -18.75
CA ALA A 146 10.57 -6.99 -19.58
C ALA A 146 10.43 -6.15 -20.86
N TYR A 147 11.47 -5.44 -21.27
CA TYR A 147 11.51 -4.63 -22.48
C TYR A 147 12.70 -5.07 -23.34
N ALA A 148 12.43 -5.36 -24.61
CA ALA A 148 13.44 -5.82 -25.55
C ALA A 148 14.48 -4.73 -25.87
N PRO A 149 15.68 -5.07 -26.37
CA PRO A 149 16.70 -4.08 -26.68
C PRO A 149 16.21 -2.97 -27.60
N GLY A 150 16.49 -1.72 -27.22
CA GLY A 150 16.01 -0.51 -27.90
C GLY A 150 14.59 -0.09 -27.54
N LYS A 151 13.92 -0.76 -26.59
CA LYS A 151 12.62 -0.33 -26.03
C LYS A 151 12.80 0.43 -24.72
N SER A 152 11.98 1.45 -24.53
CA SER A 152 11.90 2.24 -23.30
C SER A 152 10.98 1.58 -22.27
N PHE A 153 11.07 2.00 -21.01
CA PHE A 153 10.14 1.58 -19.94
C PHE A 153 8.68 2.01 -20.18
N SER A 154 8.43 2.90 -21.15
CA SER A 154 7.10 3.37 -21.57
C SER A 154 6.55 2.67 -22.82
N ASP A 155 7.33 1.82 -23.49
CA ASP A 155 6.85 0.97 -24.58
C ASP A 155 6.05 -0.24 -24.07
N ASP A 156 5.45 -1.01 -24.98
CA ASP A 156 4.85 -2.30 -24.64
C ASP A 156 5.92 -3.31 -24.13
N PRO A 157 5.66 -3.99 -22.99
CA PRO A 157 6.56 -5.00 -22.47
C PRO A 157 6.52 -6.29 -23.31
N ALA A 158 7.68 -6.89 -23.56
CA ALA A 158 7.81 -8.18 -24.21
C ALA A 158 7.29 -9.35 -23.36
N ASN A 159 7.29 -9.22 -22.02
CA ASN A 159 6.57 -10.09 -21.10
C ASN A 159 6.30 -9.41 -19.75
N VAL A 160 5.27 -9.88 -19.07
CA VAL A 160 4.91 -9.49 -17.70
C VAL A 160 4.78 -10.76 -16.87
N THR A 161 5.42 -10.81 -15.70
CA THR A 161 5.42 -11.98 -14.81
C THR A 161 5.37 -11.57 -13.34
N GLU A 162 4.95 -12.45 -12.44
CA GLU A 162 5.11 -12.22 -10.99
C GLU A 162 6.58 -11.92 -10.65
N ALA A 163 6.80 -11.03 -9.69
CA ALA A 163 8.07 -10.80 -9.02
C ALA A 163 7.87 -11.00 -7.51
N ARG A 164 8.70 -11.83 -6.89
CA ARG A 164 8.61 -12.15 -5.46
C ARG A 164 9.93 -11.88 -4.77
N SER A 165 9.94 -10.96 -3.81
CA SER A 165 11.12 -10.74 -2.96
C SER A 165 11.38 -11.99 -2.13
N LEU A 166 12.65 -12.37 -2.05
CA LEU A 166 13.15 -13.49 -1.24
C LEU A 166 13.87 -13.01 0.02
N ASN A 167 13.97 -11.70 0.21
CA ASN A 167 14.45 -11.13 1.45
C ASN A 167 13.38 -11.32 2.53
N PRO A 168 13.68 -11.98 3.66
CA PRO A 168 12.81 -11.91 4.83
C PRO A 168 12.87 -10.47 5.37
N GLN A 169 11.81 -9.69 5.21
CA GLN A 169 11.67 -8.42 5.93
C GLN A 169 11.32 -8.73 7.39
N PRO A 170 12.10 -8.26 8.38
CA PRO A 170 11.62 -8.14 9.74
C PRO A 170 10.45 -7.14 9.75
N ILE A 171 9.35 -7.56 10.38
CA ILE A 171 8.24 -6.68 10.79
C ILE A 171 8.65 -5.80 11.97
#